data_AF-A0A523S489-F1
#
_entry.id   AF-A0A523S489-F1
#
_cell.length_a   1.000
_cell.length_b   1.000
_cell.length_c   1.000
_cell.angle_alpha   90.00
_cell.angle_beta   90.00
_cell.angle_gamma   90.00
#
_symmetry.space_group_name_H-M   'P 1'
#
loop_
_entity.id
_entity.type
_entity.pdbx_description
1 polymer ?
#
loop_
_entity_poly.entity_id
_entity_poly.type
_entity_poly.pdbx_seq_one_letter_code
_entity_poly.pdbx_strand_id
1 'polypeptide(L)'
;MDRVGLVAYGTFATLDMELTDDFDAVEGAIDDLRAWGFTNIGAAISMANDELETDARRGTVWVDIQISDGRPNVPLDNAVQYAKDVADEAAGLDIIIYTIGLASDIDEDLLAYISDKTGGSQPLLFNYKTV
;
A
#
# COMPACT_ATOMS: atom_id res chain seq x y z
N MET A 1 -18.86 3.83 11.64
CA MET A 1 -18.21 4.94 10.92
C MET A 1 -16.99 4.37 10.25
N ASP A 2 -16.55 4.96 9.14
CA ASP A 2 -15.37 4.49 8.42
C ASP A 2 -14.13 4.65 9.29
N ARG A 3 -13.12 3.82 9.01
CA ARG A 3 -11.85 3.82 9.72
C ARG A 3 -10.73 3.83 8.71
N VAL A 4 -9.62 4.45 9.08
CA VAL A 4 -8.39 4.49 8.30
C VAL A 4 -7.21 4.22 9.22
N GLY A 5 -6.25 3.46 8.72
CA GLY A 5 -4.94 3.22 9.35
C GLY A 5 -3.86 3.73 8.41
N LEU A 6 -2.62 3.78 8.90
CA LEU A 6 -1.47 4.23 8.14
C LEU A 6 -0.33 3.23 8.28
N VAL A 7 0.03 2.60 7.16
CA VAL A 7 1.27 1.85 7.02
C VAL A 7 2.26 2.73 6.25
N ALA A 8 3.37 3.08 6.90
CA ALA A 8 4.50 3.72 6.25
C ALA A 8 5.52 2.67 5.83
N TYR A 9 6.25 2.92 4.74
CA TYR A 9 7.27 1.97 4.31
C TYR A 9 8.44 2.62 3.58
N GLY A 10 9.60 1.98 3.76
CA GLY A 10 10.84 2.23 3.08
C GLY A 10 11.64 0.92 3.05
N THR A 11 12.76 0.86 3.77
CA THR A 11 13.47 -0.42 4.01
C THR A 11 12.61 -1.42 4.80
N PHE A 12 11.87 -0.91 5.78
CA PHE A 12 10.92 -1.66 6.61
C PHE A 12 9.53 -1.05 6.42
N ALA A 13 8.49 -1.82 6.73
CA ALA A 13 7.14 -1.31 6.91
C ALA A 13 6.87 -1.08 8.41
N THR A 14 6.10 -0.05 8.74
CA THR A 14 5.66 0.28 10.09
C THR A 14 4.19 0.67 10.09
N LEU A 15 3.45 0.20 11.10
CA LEU A 15 2.08 0.60 11.35
C LEU A 15 2.15 1.87 12.19
N ASP A 16 2.12 3.01 11.51
CA ASP A 16 2.27 4.31 12.15
C ASP A 16 0.95 4.74 12.81
N MET A 17 -0.19 4.25 12.28
CA MET A 17 -1.52 4.40 12.89
C MET A 17 -2.35 3.13 12.69
N GLU A 18 -2.87 2.57 13.78
CA GLU A 18 -3.93 1.54 13.75
C GLU A 18 -5.23 2.11 13.15
N LEU A 19 -6.16 1.23 12.74
CA LEU A 19 -7.47 1.60 12.22
C LEU A 19 -8.27 2.43 13.23
N THR A 20 -8.45 3.71 12.93
CA THR A 20 -9.14 4.68 13.78
C THR A 20 -10.19 5.46 13.01
N ASP A 21 -11.16 6.05 13.71
CA ASP A 21 -12.10 7.05 13.16
C ASP A 21 -11.68 8.50 13.46
N ASP A 22 -10.49 8.70 14.05
CA ASP A 22 -9.84 9.99 14.22
C ASP A 22 -9.03 10.36 12.97
N PHE A 23 -9.72 10.94 11.99
CA PHE A 23 -9.12 11.32 10.70
C PHE A 23 -8.07 12.43 10.84
N ASP A 24 -8.22 13.34 11.81
CA ASP A 24 -7.27 14.42 12.06
C ASP A 24 -5.93 13.86 12.56
N ALA A 25 -5.97 12.83 13.41
CA ALA A 25 -4.76 12.14 13.86
C ALA A 25 -4.03 11.43 12.71
N VAL A 26 -4.77 10.82 11.79
CA VAL A 26 -4.17 10.14 10.62
C VAL A 26 -3.63 11.13 9.61
N GLU A 27 -4.30 12.27 9.38
CA GLU A 27 -3.77 13.37 8.56
C GLU A 27 -2.45 13.89 9.15
N GLY A 28 -2.39 14.13 10.47
CA GLY A 28 -1.16 14.54 11.14
C GLY A 28 -0.02 13.52 10.98
N ALA A 29 -0.33 12.22 11.08
CA ALA A 29 0.66 11.16 10.87
C ALA A 29 1.17 11.13 9.42
N ILE A 30 0.31 11.38 8.43
CA ILE A 30 0.68 11.49 7.01
C ILE A 30 1.63 12.68 6.79
N ASP A 31 1.33 13.85 7.36
CA ASP A 31 2.16 15.06 7.22
C ASP A 31 3.58 14.90 7.80
N ASP A 32 3.71 14.03 8.80
CA ASP A 32 4.98 13.74 9.46
C ASP A 32 5.84 12.70 8.71
N LEU A 33 5.30 12.03 7.68
CA LEU A 33 6.04 11.03 6.90
C LEU A 33 7.31 11.61 6.27
N ARG A 34 8.40 10.84 6.33
CA ARG A 34 9.68 11.18 5.70
C ARG A 34 10.18 9.98 4.89
N ALA A 35 10.32 10.18 3.59
CA ALA A 35 10.89 9.16 2.71
C ALA A 35 12.36 8.90 3.06
N TRP A 36 12.71 7.65 3.31
CA TRP A 36 14.08 7.23 3.58
C TRP A 36 14.31 5.74 3.31
N GLY A 37 15.53 5.41 2.89
CA GLY A 37 15.98 4.03 2.72
C GLY A 37 15.57 3.43 1.37
N PHE A 38 15.16 2.18 1.41
CA PHE A 38 14.77 1.36 0.25
C PHE A 38 13.25 1.38 0.04
N THR A 39 12.74 0.47 -0.81
CA THR A 39 11.31 0.35 -1.14
C THR A 39 10.86 -1.09 -0.93
N ASN A 40 10.09 -1.34 0.13
CA ASN A 40 9.57 -2.66 0.50
C ASN A 40 8.03 -2.70 0.43
N ILE A 41 7.50 -2.72 -0.80
CA ILE A 41 6.05 -2.76 -1.05
C ILE A 41 5.42 -4.02 -0.44
N GLY A 42 6.09 -5.17 -0.56
CA GLY A 42 5.55 -6.42 -0.03
C GLY A 42 5.33 -6.40 1.48
N ALA A 43 6.26 -5.82 2.25
CA ALA A 43 6.08 -5.69 3.69
C ALA A 43 4.95 -4.73 4.06
N ALA A 44 4.74 -3.67 3.26
CA ALA A 44 3.67 -2.71 3.49
C ALA A 44 2.29 -3.36 3.31
N ILE A 45 2.08 -4.05 2.17
CA ILE A 45 0.83 -4.77 1.89
C ILE A 45 0.59 -5.87 2.92
N SER A 46 1.62 -6.64 3.29
CA SER A 46 1.52 -7.67 4.33
C SER A 46 1.02 -7.07 5.66
N MET A 47 1.56 -5.93 6.08
CA MET A 47 1.17 -5.27 7.32
C MET A 47 -0.24 -4.68 7.25
N ALA A 48 -0.64 -4.14 6.10
CA ALA A 48 -2.00 -3.66 5.87
C ALA A 48 -3.01 -4.81 5.90
N ASN A 49 -2.67 -5.97 5.31
CA ASN A 49 -3.47 -7.19 5.39
C ASN A 49 -3.67 -7.62 6.84
N ASP A 50 -2.59 -7.69 7.63
CA ASP A 50 -2.64 -8.09 9.05
C ASP A 50 -3.55 -7.17 9.87
N GLU A 51 -3.44 -5.84 9.68
CA GLU A 51 -4.26 -4.84 10.36
C GLU A 51 -5.75 -4.97 9.96
N LEU A 52 -6.03 -5.14 8.67
CA LEU A 52 -7.40 -5.30 8.19
C LEU A 52 -8.02 -6.61 8.68
N GLU A 53 -7.29 -7.72 8.65
CA GLU A 53 -7.80 -9.01 9.13
C GLU A 53 -8.07 -8.99 10.64
N THR A 54 -7.20 -8.33 11.40
CA THR A 54 -7.26 -8.30 12.88
C THR A 54 -8.30 -7.30 13.40
N ASP A 55 -8.31 -6.08 12.88
CA ASP A 55 -8.96 -4.94 13.52
C ASP A 55 -10.07 -4.28 12.69
N ALA A 56 -10.20 -4.64 11.40
CA ALA A 56 -11.29 -4.11 10.59
C ALA A 56 -12.66 -4.66 11.00
N ARG A 57 -13.68 -3.84 10.71
CA ARG A 57 -15.07 -4.20 11.04
C ARG A 57 -15.57 -5.26 10.07
N ARG A 58 -16.13 -6.34 10.60
CA ARG A 58 -16.81 -7.37 9.80
C ARG A 58 -17.99 -6.79 9.02
N GLY A 59 -18.21 -7.31 7.81
CA GLY A 59 -19.33 -6.89 6.95
C GLY A 59 -19.15 -5.50 6.33
N THR A 60 -17.93 -4.98 6.31
CA THR A 60 -17.55 -3.75 5.59
C THR A 60 -16.57 -4.10 4.48
N VAL A 61 -16.43 -3.22 3.49
CA VAL A 61 -15.42 -3.38 2.44
C VAL A 61 -14.06 -3.02 3.02
N TRP A 62 -13.06 -3.85 2.78
CA TRP A 62 -11.67 -3.61 3.19
C TRP A 62 -10.87 -3.11 2.01
N VAL A 63 -10.18 -1.99 2.20
CA VAL A 63 -9.48 -1.28 1.12
C VAL A 63 -8.10 -0.88 1.61
N ASP A 64 -7.10 -1.13 0.77
CA ASP A 64 -5.76 -0.55 0.87
C ASP A 64 -5.54 0.40 -0.31
N ILE A 65 -4.90 1.55 -0.05
CA ILE A 65 -4.51 2.53 -1.07
C ILE A 65 -2.99 2.58 -1.09
N GLN A 66 -2.39 1.79 -1.97
CA GLN A 66 -0.96 1.67 -2.11
C GLN A 66 -0.40 2.80 -2.99
N ILE A 67 0.31 3.74 -2.37
CA ILE A 67 0.97 4.85 -3.07
C ILE A 67 2.45 4.49 -3.27
N SER A 68 2.93 4.44 -4.52
CA SER A 68 4.30 4.00 -4.84
C SER A 68 4.75 4.39 -6.26
N ASP A 69 6.04 4.25 -6.57
CA ASP A 69 6.54 4.23 -7.96
C ASP A 69 6.49 2.83 -8.60
N GLY A 70 6.13 1.80 -7.82
CA GLY A 70 6.05 0.41 -8.29
C GLY A 70 7.39 -0.30 -8.39
N ARG A 71 8.48 0.23 -7.81
CA ARG A 71 9.83 -0.34 -7.94
C ARG A 71 10.36 -0.86 -6.60
N PRO A 72 9.82 -1.97 -6.06
CA PRO A 72 10.32 -2.53 -4.82
C PRO A 72 11.72 -3.10 -5.05
N ASN A 73 12.59 -2.90 -4.06
CA ASN A 73 14.00 -3.32 -4.10
C ASN A 73 14.44 -4.00 -2.79
N VAL A 74 13.49 -4.22 -1.87
CA VAL A 74 13.66 -5.05 -0.67
C VAL A 74 12.48 -6.02 -0.56
N PRO A 75 12.72 -7.30 -0.21
CA PRO A 75 14.04 -7.96 -0.07
C PRO A 75 14.84 -8.01 -1.38
N LEU A 76 16.17 -7.99 -1.28
CA LEU A 76 17.08 -7.75 -2.42
C LEU A 76 16.96 -8.75 -3.57
N ASP A 77 16.50 -9.97 -3.30
CA ASP A 77 16.48 -11.10 -4.23
C ASP A 77 15.12 -11.33 -4.87
N ASN A 78 14.02 -10.97 -4.21
CA ASN A 78 12.67 -11.25 -4.69
C ASN A 78 11.62 -10.16 -4.40
N ALA A 79 12.02 -8.90 -4.22
CA ALA A 79 11.14 -7.77 -3.89
C ALA A 79 9.83 -7.72 -4.71
N VAL A 80 9.94 -7.84 -6.04
CA VAL A 80 8.78 -7.82 -6.94
C VAL A 80 7.88 -9.04 -6.71
N GLN A 81 8.46 -10.23 -6.58
CA GLN A 81 7.66 -11.45 -6.35
C GLN A 81 6.99 -11.39 -4.97
N TYR A 82 7.68 -10.89 -3.95
CA TYR A 82 7.11 -10.73 -2.62
C TYR A 82 5.89 -9.81 -2.65
N ALA A 83 5.97 -8.65 -3.33
CA ALA A 83 4.82 -7.75 -3.50
C ALA A 83 3.63 -8.41 -4.21
N LYS A 84 3.90 -9.29 -5.19
CA LYS A 84 2.85 -10.05 -5.88
C LYS A 84 2.22 -11.11 -4.98
N ASP A 85 3.02 -11.83 -4.20
CA ASP A 85 2.56 -12.90 -3.32
C ASP A 85 1.62 -12.35 -2.23
N VAL A 86 1.94 -11.20 -1.63
CA VAL A 86 1.07 -10.57 -0.61
C VAL A 86 -0.16 -9.88 -1.20
N ALA A 87 -0.11 -9.46 -2.47
CA ALA A 87 -1.31 -9.01 -3.20
C ALA A 87 -2.25 -10.18 -3.54
N ASP A 88 -1.68 -11.35 -3.86
CA ASP A 88 -2.44 -12.59 -4.01
C ASP A 88 -3.12 -13.02 -2.69
N GLU A 89 -2.44 -12.83 -1.56
CA GLU A 89 -3.00 -13.02 -0.22
C GLU A 89 -4.14 -12.03 0.07
N ALA A 90 -3.93 -10.73 -0.18
CA ALA A 90 -4.96 -9.70 -0.04
C ALA A 90 -6.23 -10.05 -0.83
N ALA A 91 -6.08 -10.51 -2.07
CA ALA A 91 -7.19 -10.97 -2.90
C ALA A 91 -7.92 -12.17 -2.29
N GLY A 92 -7.19 -13.09 -1.64
CA GLY A 92 -7.78 -14.22 -0.91
C GLY A 92 -8.55 -13.82 0.36
N LEU A 93 -8.25 -12.64 0.92
CA LEU A 93 -8.92 -12.04 2.07
C LEU A 93 -10.07 -11.08 1.67
N ASP A 94 -10.39 -10.97 0.38
CA ASP A 94 -11.33 -9.98 -0.17
C ASP A 94 -10.93 -8.52 0.14
N ILE A 95 -9.64 -8.24 0.31
CA ILE A 95 -9.08 -6.88 0.44
C ILE A 95 -8.87 -6.33 -0.97
N ILE A 96 -9.39 -5.12 -1.23
CA ILE A 96 -9.22 -4.42 -2.50
C ILE A 96 -8.05 -3.45 -2.39
N ILE A 97 -7.03 -3.61 -3.22
CA ILE A 97 -5.89 -2.69 -3.26
C ILE A 97 -6.03 -1.76 -4.46
N TYR A 98 -6.12 -0.46 -4.22
CA TYR A 98 -5.94 0.55 -5.26
C TYR A 98 -4.50 1.00 -5.30
N THR A 99 -3.92 1.16 -6.50
CA THR A 99 -2.55 1.67 -6.64
C THR A 99 -2.54 3.09 -7.20
N ILE A 100 -1.71 3.95 -6.59
CA ILE A 100 -1.44 5.31 -7.05
C ILE A 100 0.05 5.43 -7.35
N GLY A 101 0.37 5.61 -8.63
CA GLY A 101 1.72 5.78 -9.15
C GLY A 101 2.24 7.21 -8.97
N LEU A 102 3.35 7.41 -8.26
CA LEU A 102 3.98 8.73 -8.04
C LEU A 102 5.47 8.75 -8.42
N ALA A 103 5.79 8.93 -9.70
CA ALA A 103 7.17 9.16 -10.16
C ALA A 103 7.17 9.62 -11.63
N SER A 104 8.36 9.94 -12.16
CA SER A 104 8.56 10.10 -13.61
C SER A 104 8.68 8.77 -14.36
N ASP A 105 9.02 7.70 -13.65
CA ASP A 105 9.44 6.40 -14.17
C ASP A 105 8.72 5.24 -13.48
N ILE A 106 7.41 5.37 -13.36
CA ILE A 106 6.54 4.40 -12.68
C ILE A 106 6.62 3.01 -13.34
N ASP A 107 6.72 1.96 -12.54
CA ASP A 107 6.51 0.57 -12.96
C ASP A 107 5.00 0.27 -12.97
N GLU A 108 4.36 0.65 -14.07
CA GLU A 108 2.91 0.49 -14.26
C GLU A 108 2.50 -0.99 -14.24
N ASP A 109 3.34 -1.90 -14.76
CA ASP A 109 3.02 -3.33 -14.83
C ASP A 109 2.87 -3.94 -13.43
N LEU A 110 3.76 -3.59 -12.48
CA LEU A 110 3.61 -4.07 -11.11
C LEU A 110 2.39 -3.46 -10.41
N LEU A 111 2.18 -2.15 -10.53
CA LEU A 111 1.04 -1.49 -9.90
C LEU A 111 -0.30 -1.99 -10.46
N ALA A 112 -0.36 -2.24 -11.76
CA ALA A 112 -1.52 -2.84 -12.42
C ALA A 112 -1.75 -4.26 -11.94
N TYR A 113 -0.69 -5.08 -11.82
CA TYR A 113 -0.83 -6.43 -11.28
C TYR A 113 -1.46 -6.43 -9.88
N ILE A 114 -0.94 -5.61 -8.95
CA ILE A 114 -1.44 -5.54 -7.57
C ILE A 114 -2.92 -5.14 -7.54
N SER A 115 -3.27 -4.10 -8.30
CA SER A 115 -4.62 -3.53 -8.31
C SER A 115 -5.62 -4.44 -9.02
N ASP A 116 -5.29 -4.95 -10.21
CA ASP A 116 -6.17 -5.85 -10.97
C ASP A 116 -6.40 -7.17 -10.21
N LYS A 117 -5.37 -7.68 -9.51
CA LYS A 117 -5.47 -8.95 -8.78
C LYS A 117 -6.48 -8.89 -7.63
N THR A 118 -6.62 -7.73 -7.00
CA THR A 118 -7.45 -7.49 -5.81
C THR A 118 -8.78 -6.80 -6.14
N GLY A 119 -9.00 -6.44 -7.41
CA GLY A 119 -10.24 -5.80 -7.87
C GLY A 119 -10.23 -4.26 -7.80
N GLY A 120 -9.08 -3.63 -7.54
CA GLY A 120 -8.90 -2.17 -7.45
C GLY A 120 -8.93 -1.41 -8.78
N SER A 121 -9.19 -2.08 -9.91
CA SER A 121 -9.14 -1.49 -11.26
C SER A 121 -7.74 -1.01 -11.67
N GLN A 122 -7.62 -0.27 -12.78
CA GLN A 122 -6.34 0.20 -13.30
C GLN A 122 -5.68 1.27 -12.40
N PRO A 123 -4.33 1.32 -12.31
CA PRO A 123 -3.61 2.29 -11.50
C PRO A 123 -3.92 3.75 -11.86
N LEU A 124 -3.91 4.64 -10.86
CA LEU A 124 -3.92 6.09 -11.08
C LEU A 124 -2.49 6.62 -11.14
N LEU A 125 -2.05 7.08 -12.31
CA LEU A 125 -0.65 7.48 -12.55
C LEU A 125 -0.49 9.01 -12.55
N PHE A 126 0.30 9.54 -11.62
CA PHE A 126 0.68 10.95 -11.55
C PHE A 126 2.14 11.13 -11.95
N ASN A 127 2.34 11.40 -13.24
CA ASN A 127 3.65 11.77 -13.77
C ASN A 127 3.90 13.27 -13.54
N TYR A 128 4.86 13.62 -12.68
CA TYR A 128 5.37 14.99 -12.63
C TYR A 128 6.67 15.08 -13.43
N LYS A 129 6.70 15.97 -14.43
CA LYS A 129 7.94 16.33 -15.12
C LYS A 129 8.81 17.10 -14.15
N THR A 130 10.02 16.62 -13.89
CA THR A 130 11.08 17.46 -13.32
C THR A 130 11.30 18.62 -14.29
N VAL A 131 10.98 19.83 -13.82
CA VAL A 131 11.28 21.10 -14.51
C VAL A 131 12.77 21.41 -14.49
#